data_AF-A0A380MYE1-F1
#
_entry.id   AF-A0A380MYE1-F1
#
_cell.length_a   1.000
_cell.length_b   1.000
_cell.length_c   1.000
_cell.angle_alpha   90.00
_cell.angle_beta   90.00
_cell.angle_gamma   90.00
#
_symmetry.space_group_name_H-M   'P 1'
#
loop_
_entity.id
_entity.type
_entity.pdbx_description
1 polymer ?
#
loop_
_entity_poly.entity_id
_entity_poly.type
_entity_poly.pdbx_seq_one_letter_code
_entity_poly.pdbx_strand_id
1 'polypeptide(L)' 'MILDKLASGHSYRKLVEEYRLSATTIQRWKKSIERKKYERKPAKIDNEALMADVQAYPDEIAMNGQDALTVATELLP' A
#
# COMPACT_ATOMS: atom_id res chain seq x y z
N MET A 1 -13.17 -23.57 -5.26
CA MET A 1 -12.94 -22.61 -4.17
C MET A 1 -13.79 -22.99 -2.94
N ILE A 2 -13.43 -22.58 -1.71
CA ILE A 2 -14.24 -22.89 -0.49
C ILE A 2 -15.67 -22.34 -0.60
N LEU A 3 -15.84 -21.17 -1.23
CA LEU A 3 -17.16 -20.58 -1.46
C LEU A 3 -18.00 -21.38 -2.46
N ASP A 4 -17.40 -22.02 -3.47
CA ASP A 4 -18.13 -22.87 -4.41
C ASP A 4 -18.66 -24.12 -3.72
N LYS A 5 -17.87 -24.72 -2.82
CA LYS A 5 -18.32 -25.84 -1.99
C LYS A 5 -19.45 -25.43 -1.05
N LEU A 6 -19.38 -24.22 -0.50
CA LEU A 6 -20.46 -23.65 0.30
C LEU A 6 -21.73 -23.42 -0.53
N ALA A 7 -21.59 -22.97 -1.78
CA ALA A 7 -22.71 -22.78 -2.71
C ALA A 7 -23.34 -24.12 -3.14
N SER A 8 -22.55 -25.19 -3.25
CA SER A 8 -23.04 -26.54 -3.54
C SER A 8 -23.69 -27.24 -2.33
N GLY A 9 -23.88 -26.54 -1.21
CA GLY A 9 -24.63 -27.03 -0.05
C GLY A 9 -23.78 -27.64 1.07
N HIS A 10 -22.45 -27.51 1.03
CA HIS A 10 -21.62 -27.96 2.16
C HIS A 10 -21.89 -27.10 3.42
N SER A 11 -21.93 -27.75 4.58
CA SER A 11 -22.09 -27.03 5.85
C SER A 11 -20.82 -26.31 6.25
N TYR A 12 -20.96 -25.17 6.93
CA TYR A 12 -19.82 -24.44 7.48
C TYR A 12 -18.98 -25.31 8.43
N ARG A 13 -19.59 -26.17 9.24
CA ARG A 13 -18.88 -27.05 10.19
C ARG A 13 -17.92 -27.99 9.46
N LYS A 14 -18.40 -28.64 8.39
CA LYS A 14 -17.59 -29.54 7.56
C LYS A 14 -16.42 -28.80 6.92
N LEU A 15 -16.65 -27.59 6.41
CA LEU A 15 -15.60 -26.77 5.80
C LEU A 15 -14.58 -26.25 6.82
N VAL A 16 -15.00 -25.93 8.04
CA VAL A 16 -14.11 -25.52 9.13
C VAL A 16 -13.14 -26.64 9.49
N GLU A 17 -13.64 -27.88 9.61
CA GLU A 17 -12.82 -29.05 9.91
C GLU A 17 -11.89 -29.42 8.75
N GLU A 18 -12.42 -29.48 7.52
CA GLU A 18 -11.67 -29.86 6.32
C GLU A 18 -10.52 -28.88 6.02
N TYR A 19 -10.78 -27.58 6.13
CA TYR A 19 -9.82 -26.54 5.76
C TYR A 19 -9.05 -25.98 6.97
N ARG A 20 -9.36 -26.42 8.20
CA ARG A 20 -8.78 -25.88 9.45
C ARG A 20 -8.87 -24.35 9.54
N LEU A 21 -9.96 -23.79 9.06
CA LEU A 21 -10.23 -22.36 9.05
C LEU A 21 -11.31 -22.03 10.06
N SER A 22 -11.29 -20.81 10.60
CA SER A 22 -12.39 -20.35 11.43
C SER A 22 -13.67 -20.16 10.61
N ALA A 23 -14.83 -20.42 11.22
CA ALA A 23 -16.13 -20.18 10.57
C ALA A 23 -16.30 -18.71 10.17
N THR A 24 -15.73 -17.80 10.97
CA THR A 24 -15.78 -16.36 10.71
C THR A 24 -14.96 -15.97 9.48
N THR A 25 -13.85 -16.64 9.20
CA THR A 25 -13.08 -16.46 7.95
C THR A 25 -13.96 -16.79 6.73
N ILE A 26 -14.64 -17.94 6.75
CA ILE A 26 -15.50 -18.37 5.64
C ILE A 26 -16.67 -17.40 5.46
N GLN A 27 -17.28 -16.95 6.55
CA GLN A 27 -18.34 -15.93 6.51
C GLN A 27 -17.86 -14.59 5.95
N ARG A 28 -16.65 -14.14 6.31
CA ARG A 28 -16.05 -12.90 5.79
C ARG A 28 -15.81 -13.00 4.28
N TRP A 29 -15.24 -14.10 3.81
CA TRP A 29 -15.04 -14.35 2.38
C TRP A 29 -16.36 -14.44 1.60
N LYS A 30 -17.41 -15.01 2.20
CA LYS A 30 -18.75 -15.00 1.59
C LYS A 30 -19.30 -13.58 1.42
N LYS A 31 -19.01 -12.67 2.36
CA LYS A 31 -19.44 -11.26 2.29
C LYS A 31 -18.62 -10.45 1.28
N SER A 32 -17.32 -10.65 1.26
CA SER A 32 -16.41 -10.05 0.30
C SER A 32 -15.15 -10.90 0.20
N ILE A 33 -14.89 -11.40 -1.00
CA ILE A 33 -13.64 -12.10 -1.32
C ILE A 33 -12.54 -11.12 -1.75
N GLU A 34 -12.93 -9.92 -2.15
CA GLU A 34 -11.99 -8.90 -2.58
C GLU A 34 -11.13 -8.44 -1.41
N ARG A 35 -9.82 -8.52 -1.60
CA ARG A 35 -8.88 -7.94 -0.65
C ARG A 35 -9.13 -6.43 -0.62
N LYS A 36 -9.20 -5.86 0.58
CA LYS A 36 -9.19 -4.40 0.76
C LYS A 36 -8.01 -3.81 -0.02
N LYS A 37 -8.31 -3.06 -1.08
CA LYS A 37 -7.32 -2.30 -1.81
C LYS A 37 -6.82 -1.18 -0.89
N TYR A 38 -5.54 -1.20 -0.59
CA TYR A 38 -4.91 -0.13 0.18
C TYR A 38 -4.15 0.74 -0.80
N GLU A 39 -4.61 1.97 -0.96
CA GLU A 39 -3.91 2.99 -1.72
C GLU A 39 -2.82 3.57 -0.83
N ARG A 40 -1.58 3.18 -1.13
CA ARG A 40 -0.39 3.76 -0.52
C ARG A 40 -0.28 5.21 -0.97
N LYS A 41 -0.44 6.15 -0.04
CA LYS A 41 -0.05 7.54 -0.30
C LYS A 41 1.48 7.62 -0.27
N PRO A 42 2.12 8.34 -1.21
CA PRO A 42 3.55 8.59 -1.14
C PRO A 42 3.86 9.37 0.14
N ALA A 43 4.95 9.00 0.81
CA ALA A 43 5.38 9.65 2.05
C ALA A 43 6.15 10.96 1.80
N LYS A 44 6.59 11.19 0.57
CA LYS A 44 7.43 12.32 0.15
C LYS A 44 6.67 13.17 -0.88
N ILE A 45 7.02 14.46 -0.92
CA ILE A 45 6.56 15.41 -1.94
C ILE A 45 7.16 15.01 -3.28
N ASP A 46 6.46 15.32 -4.37
CA ASP A 46 6.93 15.08 -5.72
C ASP A 46 8.19 15.90 -6.04
N ASN A 47 9.07 15.34 -6.86
CA ASN A 47 10.36 15.96 -7.16
C ASN A 47 10.19 17.25 -7.97
N GLU A 48 9.22 17.34 -8.87
CA GLU A 48 8.99 18.56 -9.66
C GLU A 48 8.54 19.72 -8.76
N ALA A 49 7.64 19.42 -7.83
CA ALA A 49 7.18 20.39 -6.83
C ALA A 49 8.31 20.83 -5.89
N LEU A 50 9.19 19.90 -5.49
CA LEU A 50 10.36 20.20 -4.68
C LEU A 50 11.32 21.14 -5.42
N MET A 51 11.58 20.89 -6.70
CA MET A 51 12.48 21.72 -7.51
C MET A 51 11.94 23.13 -7.73
N ALA A 52 10.63 23.28 -7.94
CA ALA A 52 9.99 24.59 -8.04
C ALA A 52 10.12 25.39 -6.73
N ASP A 53 9.99 24.73 -5.58
CA ASP A 53 10.15 25.34 -4.27
C ASP A 53 11.60 25.80 -4.03
N VAL A 54 12.57 24.96 -4.42
CA VAL A 54 14.02 25.29 -4.36
C VAL A 54 14.36 26.50 -5.22
N GLN A 55 13.73 26.63 -6.38
CA GLN A 55 13.94 27.79 -7.26
C GLN A 55 13.27 29.07 -6.74
N ALA A 56 12.10 28.94 -6.09
CA ALA A 56 11.36 30.07 -5.54
C ALA A 56 12.02 30.63 -4.27
N TYR A 57 12.63 29.76 -3.46
CA TYR A 57 13.24 30.13 -2.17
C TYR A 57 14.66 29.56 -2.04
N PRO A 58 15.62 30.09 -2.82
CA PRO A 58 16.99 29.58 -2.82
C PRO A 58 17.70 29.78 -1.47
N ASP A 59 17.36 30.85 -0.74
CA ASP A 59 18.03 31.23 0.52
C ASP A 59 17.48 30.49 1.75
N GLU A 60 16.22 30.04 1.72
CA GLU A 60 15.57 29.37 2.87
C GLU A 60 16.00 27.91 3.03
N ILE A 61 16.45 27.27 1.94
CA ILE A 61 16.90 25.87 1.95
C ILE A 61 18.34 25.73 2.47
N ALA A 62 19.10 26.83 2.51
CA ALA A 62 20.52 26.84 2.82
C ALA A 62 20.86 26.46 4.28
N MET A 63 19.89 26.34 5.19
CA MET A 63 20.20 26.07 6.61
C MET A 63 20.32 24.58 6.99
N ASN A 64 20.04 23.65 6.08
CA ASN A 64 20.34 22.21 6.25
C ASN A 64 21.14 21.64 5.05
N GLY A 65 21.71 22.51 4.22
CA GLY A 65 21.89 22.30 2.78
C GLY A 65 23.26 21.86 2.27
N GLN A 66 24.08 21.15 3.04
CA GLN A 66 25.30 20.56 2.46
C GLN A 66 25.01 19.25 1.68
N ASP A 67 23.88 18.59 1.96
CA ASP A 67 23.57 17.27 1.39
C ASP A 67 22.71 17.33 0.12
N ALA A 68 21.82 18.32 -0.04
CA ALA A 68 20.86 18.35 -1.15
C ALA A 68 21.47 18.82 -2.49
N LEU A 69 22.36 19.82 -2.46
CA LEU A 69 23.07 20.31 -3.65
C LEU A 69 24.14 19.32 -4.12
N THR A 70 24.78 18.60 -3.20
CA THR A 70 25.80 17.57 -3.51
C THR A 70 25.16 16.37 -4.22
N VAL A 71 24.02 15.87 -3.72
CA VAL A 71 23.30 14.74 -4.33
C VAL A 71 22.72 15.07 -5.72
N ALA A 72 22.27 16.31 -5.93
CA ALA A 72 21.77 16.73 -7.24
C ALA A 72 22.88 16.88 -8.29
N THR A 73 24.09 17.25 -7.87
CA THR A 73 25.24 17.44 -8.77
C THR A 73 25.89 16.10 -9.15
N GLU A 74 25.82 15.08 -8.30
CA GLU A 74 26.36 13.73 -8.57
C GLU A 74 25.48 12.84 -9.47
N LEU A 75 24.25 13.27 -9.81
CA LEU A 75 23.30 12.50 -10.63
C LEU A 75 23.25 12.89 -12.12
N LEU A 76 24.16 13.74 -12.58
CA LEU A 76 24.36 14.01 -14.01
C LEU A 76 25.58 13.21 -14.53
N PRO A 77 25.46 12.47 -15.65
CA PRO A 77 26.58 11.71 -16.24
C PRO A 77 27.68 12.62 -16.81
#